data_AF-A0A1S8T723-F1
#
_entry.id   AF-A0A1S8T723-F1
#
_cell.length_a   1.000
_cell.length_b   1.000
_cell.length_c   1.000
_cell.angle_alpha   90.00
_cell.angle_beta   90.00
_cell.angle_gamma   90.00
#
_symmetry.space_group_name_H-M   'P 1'
#
loop_
_entity.id
_entity.type
_entity.pdbx_description
1 polymer ?
#
loop_
_entity_poly.entity_id
_entity_poly.type
_entity_poly.pdbx_seq_one_letter_code
_entity_poly.pdbx_strand_id
1 'polypeptide(L)'
;MSKVVKRDYLPSDEKEFNSEAIEKLHKAGHDLYYLLNQGYNIKGASVFVGNHYLLSERQRQALVRAISSDKNVEIRKNKEIKDNLQGSIVNIDGFNTIITLEVALSDSLFKMHGWHL
;
A
#
# COMPACT_ATOMS: atom_id res chain seq x y z
N MET A 1 -20.38 17.15 18.93
CA MET A 1 -20.46 15.88 18.18
C MET A 1 -19.19 15.75 17.36
N SER A 2 -18.28 14.86 17.74
CA SER A 2 -17.05 14.59 17.00
C SER A 2 -17.41 13.86 15.71
N LYS A 3 -17.14 14.50 14.56
CA LYS A 3 -17.30 13.85 13.26
C LYS A 3 -16.17 12.83 13.15
N VAL A 4 -16.50 11.53 13.06
CA VAL A 4 -15.51 10.50 12.77
C VAL A 4 -15.01 10.76 11.34
N VAL A 5 -13.86 11.41 11.23
CA VAL A 5 -13.20 11.64 9.94
C VAL A 5 -12.44 10.36 9.63
N LYS A 6 -12.93 9.57 8.67
CA LYS A 6 -12.15 8.46 8.12
C LYS A 6 -11.04 9.06 7.26
N ARG A 7 -9.82 9.13 7.81
CA ARG A 7 -8.64 9.56 7.05
C ARG A 7 -8.41 8.62 5.87
N ASP A 8 -8.05 9.21 4.75
CA ASP A 8 -7.84 8.53 3.47
C ASP A 8 -9.05 7.73 2.96
N TYR A 9 -10.29 8.01 3.38
CA TYR A 9 -11.50 7.44 2.75
C TYR A 9 -12.17 8.46 1.83
N LEU A 10 -12.41 8.06 0.59
CA LEU A 10 -13.23 8.84 -0.35
C LEU A 10 -14.53 8.08 -0.64
N PRO A 11 -15.69 8.76 -0.74
CA PRO A 11 -16.93 8.10 -1.16
C PRO A 11 -16.85 7.40 -2.52
N SER A 12 -15.91 7.81 -3.39
CA SER A 12 -15.63 7.14 -4.66
C SER A 12 -14.96 5.77 -4.50
N ASP A 13 -14.34 5.48 -3.35
CA ASP A 13 -13.62 4.24 -3.10
C ASP A 13 -14.53 3.01 -3.27
N GLU A 14 -15.82 3.12 -2.97
CA GLU A 14 -16.76 2.00 -3.17
C GLU A 14 -16.93 1.62 -4.64
N LYS A 15 -16.81 2.60 -5.55
CA LYS A 15 -16.85 2.35 -7.00
C LYS A 15 -15.46 1.97 -7.53
N GLU A 16 -14.41 2.62 -7.03
CA GLU A 16 -13.03 2.41 -7.48
C GLU A 16 -12.41 1.09 -6.99
N PHE A 17 -12.97 0.48 -5.95
CA PHE A 17 -12.50 -0.79 -5.38
C PHE A 17 -13.65 -1.82 -5.24
N ASN A 18 -14.56 -1.85 -6.21
CA ASN A 18 -15.51 -2.95 -6.35
C ASN A 18 -14.81 -4.26 -6.77
N SER A 19 -15.52 -5.39 -6.78
CA SER A 19 -14.93 -6.70 -7.08
C SER A 19 -14.24 -6.78 -8.46
N GLU A 20 -14.80 -6.19 -9.50
CA GLU A 20 -14.21 -6.16 -10.85
C GLU A 20 -12.94 -5.30 -10.88
N ALA A 21 -12.98 -4.13 -10.22
CA ALA A 21 -11.84 -3.25 -10.09
C ALA A 21 -10.70 -3.90 -9.30
N ILE A 22 -11.02 -4.69 -8.27
CA ILE A 22 -10.05 -5.44 -7.48
C ILE A 22 -9.34 -6.49 -8.34
N GLU A 23 -10.06 -7.29 -9.14
CA GLU A 23 -9.41 -8.25 -10.05
C GLU A 23 -8.45 -7.57 -11.04
N LYS A 24 -8.85 -6.42 -11.57
CA LYS A 24 -8.02 -5.61 -12.46
C LYS A 24 -6.76 -5.10 -11.75
N LEU A 25 -6.92 -4.64 -10.52
CA LEU A 25 -5.82 -4.18 -9.67
C LEU A 25 -4.84 -5.31 -9.32
N HIS A 26 -5.31 -6.55 -9.11
CA HIS A 26 -4.42 -7.70 -8.91
C HIS A 26 -3.52 -7.94 -10.12
N LYS A 27 -4.09 -7.94 -11.33
CA LYS A 27 -3.31 -8.09 -12.58
C LYS A 27 -2.31 -6.95 -12.76
N ALA A 28 -2.75 -5.72 -12.56
CA ALA A 28 -1.88 -4.55 -12.56
C ALA A 28 -0.77 -4.64 -11.49
N GLY A 29 -1.06 -5.18 -10.32
CA GLY A 29 -0.11 -5.40 -9.24
C GLY A 29 0.99 -6.38 -9.64
N HIS A 30 0.63 -7.51 -10.25
CA HIS A 30 1.60 -8.48 -10.78
C HIS A 30 2.52 -7.87 -11.85
N ASP A 31 1.95 -7.13 -12.80
CA ASP A 31 2.74 -6.50 -13.86
C ASP A 31 3.68 -5.42 -13.32
N LEU A 32 3.19 -4.61 -12.37
CA LEU A 32 4.01 -3.62 -11.70
C LEU A 32 5.15 -4.30 -10.93
N TYR A 33 4.84 -5.34 -10.16
CA TYR A 33 5.83 -6.12 -9.41
C TYR A 33 6.91 -6.69 -10.33
N TYR A 34 6.52 -7.28 -11.45
CA TYR A 34 7.45 -7.79 -12.46
C TYR A 34 8.38 -6.68 -12.98
N LEU A 35 7.84 -5.53 -13.39
CA LEU A 35 8.65 -4.42 -13.88
C LEU A 35 9.61 -3.87 -12.83
N LEU A 36 9.19 -3.75 -11.57
CA LEU A 36 10.08 -3.30 -10.50
C LEU A 36 11.25 -4.27 -10.29
N ASN A 37 11.00 -5.57 -10.41
CA ASN A 37 12.04 -6.60 -10.31
C ASN A 37 12.97 -6.64 -11.53
N GLN A 38 12.54 -6.15 -12.68
CA GLN A 38 13.40 -5.93 -13.86
C GLN A 38 14.22 -4.62 -13.79
N GLY A 39 14.13 -3.88 -12.68
CA GLY A 39 14.91 -2.66 -12.46
C GLY A 39 14.26 -1.37 -12.97
N TYR A 40 12.99 -1.41 -13.40
CA TYR A 40 12.25 -0.20 -13.73
C TYR A 40 11.94 0.61 -12.47
N ASN A 41 11.99 1.93 -12.58
CA ASN A 41 11.63 2.80 -11.46
C ASN A 41 10.10 2.83 -11.24
N ILE A 42 9.69 2.96 -9.97
CA ILE A 42 8.28 2.89 -9.58
C ILE A 42 7.41 3.99 -10.20
N LYS A 43 7.97 5.18 -10.45
CA LYS A 43 7.23 6.31 -11.03
C LYS A 43 6.85 6.02 -12.48
N GLY A 44 7.79 5.53 -13.29
CA GLY A 44 7.55 5.17 -14.68
C GLY A 44 6.69 3.92 -14.82
N ALA A 45 7.02 2.88 -14.06
CA ALA A 45 6.29 1.60 -14.12
C ALA A 45 4.83 1.75 -13.69
N SER A 46 4.54 2.52 -12.64
CA SER A 46 3.15 2.74 -12.18
C SER A 46 2.31 3.55 -13.16
N VAL A 47 2.89 4.52 -13.86
CA VAL A 47 2.20 5.26 -14.93
C VAL A 47 1.93 4.34 -16.11
N PHE A 48 2.92 3.54 -16.53
CA PHE A 48 2.78 2.62 -17.65
C PHE A 48 1.68 1.57 -17.39
N VAL A 49 1.78 0.85 -16.27
CA VAL A 49 0.79 -0.15 -15.86
C VAL A 49 -0.57 0.51 -15.63
N GLY A 50 -0.62 1.65 -14.97
CA GLY A 50 -1.87 2.36 -14.73
C GLY A 50 -2.57 2.79 -16.01
N ASN A 51 -1.83 3.24 -17.02
CA ASN A 51 -2.41 3.57 -18.33
C ASN A 51 -2.85 2.31 -19.08
N HIS A 52 -2.06 1.24 -19.04
CA HIS A 52 -2.41 -0.04 -19.68
C HIS A 52 -3.73 -0.61 -19.14
N TYR A 53 -3.91 -0.55 -17.83
CA TYR A 53 -5.13 -0.96 -17.15
C TYR A 53 -6.13 0.18 -16.94
N LEU A 54 -6.02 1.34 -17.61
CA LEU A 54 -6.98 2.45 -17.47
C LEU A 54 -7.40 2.75 -16.01
N LEU A 55 -6.41 2.82 -15.11
CA LEU A 55 -6.63 2.98 -13.68
C LEU A 55 -6.81 4.45 -13.30
N SER A 56 -7.68 4.70 -12.32
CA SER A 56 -7.79 6.03 -11.74
C SER A 56 -6.51 6.43 -10.99
N GLU A 57 -6.35 7.72 -10.70
CA GLU A 57 -5.24 8.20 -9.85
C GLU A 57 -5.27 7.53 -8.47
N ARG A 58 -6.47 7.32 -7.92
CA ARG A 58 -6.69 6.67 -6.63
C ARG A 58 -6.17 5.23 -6.64
N GLN A 59 -6.54 4.47 -7.66
CA GLN A 59 -6.09 3.09 -7.89
C GLN A 59 -4.57 2.99 -8.10
N ARG A 60 -3.98 3.93 -8.86
CA ARG A 60 -2.53 4.01 -9.05
C ARG A 60 -1.79 4.28 -7.74
N GLN A 61 -2.29 5.19 -6.92
CA GLN A 61 -1.72 5.46 -5.60
C GLN A 61 -1.79 4.22 -4.69
N ALA A 62 -2.89 3.48 -4.71
CA ALA A 62 -3.02 2.23 -3.96
C ALA A 62 -1.98 1.19 -4.42
N LEU A 63 -1.80 1.01 -5.74
CA LEU A 63 -0.78 0.10 -6.29
C LEU A 63 0.64 0.47 -5.88
N VAL A 64 1.01 1.74 -5.97
CA VAL A 64 2.35 2.23 -5.60
C VAL A 64 2.64 2.01 -4.10
N ARG A 65 1.61 2.07 -3.26
CA ARG A 65 1.73 1.80 -1.81
C ARG A 65 1.79 0.31 -1.50
N ALA A 66 1.06 -0.52 -2.25
CA ALA A 66 0.94 -1.95 -2.01
C ALA A 66 2.12 -2.75 -2.56
N ILE A 67 2.70 -2.34 -3.69
CA ILE A 67 3.70 -3.14 -4.42
C ILE A 67 5.12 -2.64 -4.14
N SER A 68 6.04 -3.58 -3.92
CA SER A 68 7.47 -3.32 -3.74
C SER A 68 8.28 -4.42 -4.42
N SER A 69 9.44 -4.09 -4.98
CA SER A 69 10.37 -5.11 -5.51
C SER A 69 10.93 -6.00 -4.39
N ASP A 70 11.37 -7.19 -4.76
CA ASP A 70 11.99 -8.14 -3.83
C ASP A 70 13.20 -7.54 -3.12
N LYS A 71 14.03 -6.81 -3.88
CA LYS A 71 15.17 -6.08 -3.33
C LYS A 71 14.76 -5.11 -2.21
N ASN A 72 13.67 -4.36 -2.40
CA ASN A 72 13.19 -3.43 -1.38
C ASN A 72 12.61 -4.16 -0.17
N VAL A 73 11.91 -5.28 -0.39
CA VAL A 73 11.40 -6.14 0.68
C VAL A 73 12.56 -6.72 1.50
N GLU A 74 13.60 -7.22 0.84
CA GLU A 74 14.80 -7.77 1.46
C GLU A 74 15.56 -6.70 2.27
N ILE A 75 15.74 -5.49 1.73
CA ILE A 75 16.35 -4.38 2.46
C ILE A 75 15.58 -4.05 3.75
N ARG A 76 14.24 -4.10 3.72
CA ARG A 76 13.42 -3.88 4.92
C ARG A 76 13.59 -5.02 5.93
N LYS A 77 13.55 -6.27 5.47
CA LYS A 77 13.77 -7.46 6.32
C LYS A 77 15.16 -7.46 6.96
N ASN A 78 16.19 -7.02 6.23
CA ASN A 78 17.55 -6.92 6.76
C ASN A 78 17.72 -5.82 7.80
N LYS A 79 16.82 -4.81 7.82
CA LYS A 79 16.77 -3.77 8.86
C LYS A 79 15.88 -4.16 10.04
N GLU A 80 15.16 -5.27 9.94
CA GLU A 80 14.29 -5.76 11.00
C GLU A 80 15.15 -6.27 12.16
N ILE A 81 14.97 -5.69 13.34
CA ILE A 81 15.63 -6.15 14.56
C ILE A 81 14.76 -7.26 15.16
N LYS A 82 15.27 -8.49 15.16
CA LYS A 82 14.60 -9.67 15.72
C LYS A 82 15.07 -10.05 17.13
N ASP A 83 16.10 -9.36 17.61
CA ASP A 83 16.66 -9.57 18.94
C ASP A 83 15.72 -9.01 20.02
N ASN A 84 15.89 -9.51 21.24
CA ASN A 84 15.15 -9.01 22.39
C ASN A 84 15.58 -7.55 22.69
N LEU A 85 14.67 -6.60 22.48
CA LEU A 85 14.88 -5.18 22.77
C LEU A 85 14.79 -4.84 24.26
N GLN A 86 14.65 -5.83 25.14
CA GLN A 86 14.56 -5.63 26.58
C GLN A 86 15.79 -4.89 27.14
N GLY A 87 15.55 -3.80 27.87
CA GLY A 87 16.60 -2.93 28.40
C GLY A 87 17.15 -1.90 27.41
N SER A 88 16.69 -1.90 26.15
CA SER A 88 17.08 -0.90 25.15
C SER A 88 16.13 0.30 25.16
N ILE A 89 16.67 1.49 24.89
CA ILE A 89 15.86 2.70 24.66
C ILE A 89 15.50 2.75 23.18
N VAL A 90 14.21 2.65 22.88
CA VAL A 90 13.67 2.72 21.52
C VAL A 90 12.90 4.02 21.35
N ASN A 91 13.32 4.86 20.42
CA ASN A 91 12.62 6.07 20.07
C ASN A 91 11.64 5.79 18.93
N ILE A 92 10.35 6.04 19.17
CA ILE A 92 9.28 5.83 18.19
C ILE A 92 8.81 7.19 17.69
N ASP A 93 8.64 7.31 16.37
CA ASP A 93 7.90 8.43 15.80
C ASP A 93 6.40 8.24 16.08
N GLY A 94 5.94 8.89 17.14
CA GLY A 94 4.55 8.81 17.58
C GLY A 94 3.54 9.30 16.54
N PHE A 95 3.90 10.28 15.71
CA PHE A 95 2.97 10.86 14.75
C PHE A 95 2.65 9.88 13.62
N ASN A 96 3.69 9.31 12.99
CA ASN A 96 3.52 8.31 11.94
C ASN A 96 2.89 7.01 12.48
N THR A 97 3.16 6.66 13.74
CA THR A 97 2.54 5.50 14.40
C THR A 97 1.04 5.70 14.61
N ILE A 98 0.64 6.85 15.16
CA ILE A 98 -0.79 7.15 15.41
C ILE A 98 -1.56 7.21 14.09
N ILE A 99 -1.00 7.82 13.04
CA ILE A 99 -1.65 7.85 11.72
C ILE A 99 -1.88 6.44 11.20
N THR A 100 -0.86 5.58 11.27
CA THR A 100 -0.96 4.19 10.79
C THR A 100 -2.04 3.42 11.56
N LEU A 101 -2.09 3.57 12.89
CA LEU A 101 -3.11 2.96 13.74
C LEU A 101 -4.51 3.48 13.44
N GLU A 102 -4.68 4.78 13.24
CA GLU A 102 -5.96 5.40 12.92
C GLU A 102 -6.53 4.84 11.61
N VAL A 103 -5.72 4.74 10.55
CA VAL A 103 -6.19 4.20 9.27
C VAL A 103 -6.49 2.69 9.38
N ALA A 104 -5.69 1.93 10.14
CA ALA A 104 -5.95 0.51 10.39
C ALA A 104 -7.27 0.29 11.16
N LEU A 105 -7.59 1.15 12.12
CA LEU A 105 -8.80 1.06 12.96
C LEU A 105 -10.05 1.73 12.33
N SER A 106 -9.89 2.54 11.28
CA SER A 106 -11.00 3.29 10.66
C SER A 106 -11.83 2.48 9.64
N ASP A 107 -11.53 1.18 9.47
CA ASP A 107 -12.03 0.32 8.37
C ASP A 107 -11.83 0.92 6.97
N SER A 108 -11.00 1.96 6.83
CA SER A 108 -10.74 2.63 5.55
C SER A 108 -9.71 1.89 4.71
N LEU A 109 -8.78 1.17 5.35
CA LEU A 109 -7.79 0.32 4.68
C LEU A 109 -8.28 -1.12 4.41
N PHE A 110 -9.19 -1.66 5.23
CA PHE A 110 -9.48 -3.11 5.28
C PHE A 110 -10.52 -3.63 4.27
N LYS A 111 -10.94 -2.84 3.28
CA LYS A 111 -11.72 -3.35 2.13
C LYS A 111 -10.86 -4.11 1.10
N MET A 112 -9.54 -4.24 1.32
CA MET A 112 -8.61 -5.04 0.49
C MET A 112 -8.34 -6.44 1.09
N HIS A 113 -9.37 -7.16 1.53
CA HIS A 113 -9.22 -8.59 1.86
C HIS A 113 -8.89 -9.38 0.57
N GLY A 114 -7.65 -9.87 0.44
CA GLY A 114 -7.25 -10.75 -0.68
C GLY A 114 -5.88 -10.45 -1.32
N TRP A 115 -5.17 -9.40 -0.89
CA TRP A 115 -3.85 -9.05 -1.45
C TRP A 115 -2.74 -9.83 -0.76
N HIS A 116 -2.60 -11.10 -1.14
CA HIS A 116 -1.36 -11.83 -0.98
C HIS A 116 -0.74 -11.96 -2.38
N LEU A 117 0.29 -11.15 -2.63
CA LEU A 117 1.24 -11.35 -3.73
C LEU A 117 2.52 -11.92 -3.13
#